data_AF-A0A2V1CCQ9-F1
#
_entry.id   AF-A0A2V1CCQ9-F1
#
_cell.length_a   1.000
_cell.length_b   1.000
_cell.length_c   1.000
_cell.angle_alpha   90.00
_cell.angle_beta   90.00
_cell.angle_gamma   90.00
#
_symmetry.space_group_name_H-M   'P 1'
#
loop_
_entity.id
_entity.type
_entity.pdbx_description
1 polymer ?
#
loop_
_entity_poly.entity_id
_entity_poly.type
_entity_poly.pdbx_seq_one_letter_code
_entity_poly.pdbx_strand_id
1 'polypeptide(L)'
;MRCSTVSTLMMAALIGEAVAGPTHAHLHRRAHQKKDVDWESLDWENMGIDWKSAYAAGQASSTAAAPVAVATPTVAAAKPAATTAAAKSSAADTVSASSVVSDIASDASSLLGGLIGASNSRSSFGAASAAQGQLGDFYRGNCGVPYGSNIIKVSSTSGYDFTNTFVNTGSKTMVINIWNKIGPDDQILSGSALAPKNTTLTFALKAGKSQVVAFMDNTQTAWAEVTSDLTASGAYATVWGEAQFRSEGSGFDYSAILSKNSNNYDMTISSKENSCVSSRTENFWLAEYTPIGDSDGSCYVPGTTMHLTTKMGGVVS
;
A
#
# COMPACT_ATOMS: atom_id res chain seq x y z
N MET A 1 -67.50 16.68 11.94
CA MET A 1 -67.93 17.08 10.58
C MET A 1 -66.80 17.85 9.92
N ARG A 2 -66.38 17.40 8.72
CA ARG A 2 -65.73 18.15 7.60
C ARG A 2 -64.32 18.75 7.85
N CYS A 3 -63.26 18.14 7.29
CA CYS A 3 -62.59 18.39 5.98
C CYS A 3 -61.62 19.59 5.98
N SER A 4 -60.30 19.32 5.86
CA SER A 4 -59.39 19.63 4.72
C SER A 4 -58.86 21.08 4.74
N THR A 5 -57.58 21.43 4.58
CA THR A 5 -56.61 21.06 3.53
C THR A 5 -55.15 21.35 3.94
N VAL A 6 -54.25 20.64 3.25
CA VAL A 6 -52.78 20.71 3.15
C VAL A 6 -52.21 22.12 2.86
N SER A 7 -51.04 22.44 3.43
CA SER A 7 -49.93 23.08 2.71
C SER A 7 -48.58 22.91 3.42
N THR A 8 -47.67 22.32 2.66
CA THR A 8 -46.26 22.01 2.90
C THR A 8 -45.39 23.25 2.74
N LEU A 9 -44.37 23.43 3.60
CA LEU A 9 -43.08 24.09 3.29
C LEU A 9 -42.16 23.88 4.53
N MET A 10 -41.34 22.82 4.55
CA MET A 10 -39.93 22.86 4.15
C MET A 10 -39.18 24.06 4.76
N MET A 11 -38.55 23.83 5.93
CA MET A 11 -37.41 24.62 6.36
C MET A 11 -36.24 23.65 6.58
N ALA A 12 -35.24 23.80 5.73
CA ALA A 12 -34.11 22.91 5.54
C ALA A 12 -33.25 22.82 6.80
N ALA A 13 -32.87 21.59 7.15
CA ALA A 13 -31.86 21.29 8.14
C ALA A 13 -30.48 21.75 7.63
N LEU A 14 -29.90 22.74 8.31
CA LEU A 14 -28.50 23.10 8.21
C LEU A 14 -27.67 22.11 9.04
N ILE A 15 -27.44 20.90 8.52
CA ILE A 15 -26.39 20.00 9.02
C ILE A 15 -25.90 19.19 7.82
N GLY A 16 -24.64 19.36 7.41
CA GLY A 16 -24.01 18.37 6.52
C GLY A 16 -22.97 18.86 5.53
N GLU A 17 -21.98 19.65 5.94
CA GLU A 17 -20.72 19.77 5.19
C GLU A 17 -19.54 19.52 6.13
N ALA A 18 -19.39 18.28 6.59
CA ALA A 18 -18.21 17.85 7.35
C ALA A 18 -17.90 16.34 7.19
N VAL A 19 -18.49 15.64 6.21
CA VAL A 19 -18.26 14.21 6.00
C VAL A 19 -18.15 13.91 4.50
N ALA A 20 -17.15 14.50 3.86
CA ALA A 20 -16.63 14.04 2.56
C ALA A 20 -15.13 13.78 2.75
N GLY A 21 -14.83 12.65 3.39
CA GLY A 21 -13.45 12.20 3.61
C GLY A 21 -12.81 11.82 2.27
N PRO A 22 -11.66 12.41 1.90
CA PRO A 22 -11.07 12.19 0.59
C PRO A 22 -10.00 11.11 0.67
N THR A 23 -10.23 9.91 0.14
CA THR A 23 -9.11 9.02 -0.22
C THR A 23 -9.46 8.18 -1.44
N HIS A 24 -8.68 8.39 -2.51
CA HIS A 24 -8.68 7.74 -3.84
C HIS A 24 -9.50 8.35 -5.00
N ALA A 25 -10.83 8.48 -4.99
CA ALA A 25 -11.51 8.87 -6.25
C ALA A 25 -11.58 10.38 -6.58
N HIS A 26 -11.49 11.29 -5.61
CA HIS A 26 -11.79 12.72 -5.85
C HIS A 26 -10.66 13.56 -6.48
N LEU A 27 -9.42 13.06 -6.56
CA LEU A 27 -8.32 13.80 -7.20
C LEU A 27 -8.07 13.41 -8.67
N HIS A 28 -8.44 12.20 -9.08
CA HIS A 28 -8.42 11.79 -10.50
C HIS A 28 -9.44 12.58 -11.35
N ARG A 29 -10.63 12.83 -10.80
CA ARG A 29 -11.70 13.59 -11.50
C ARG A 29 -11.38 15.09 -11.68
N ARG A 30 -10.52 15.69 -10.84
CA ARG A 30 -10.12 17.11 -10.96
C ARG A 30 -8.81 17.31 -11.72
N ALA A 31 -7.87 16.36 -11.67
CA ALA A 31 -6.63 16.45 -12.44
C ALA A 31 -6.84 16.18 -13.96
N HIS A 32 -7.90 15.46 -14.33
CA HIS A 32 -8.28 15.19 -15.72
C HIS A 32 -9.66 15.74 -16.12
N GLN A 33 -10.07 16.88 -15.56
CA GLN A 33 -10.96 17.72 -16.35
C GLN A 33 -10.22 18.00 -17.66
N LYS A 34 -10.65 17.36 -18.75
CA LYS A 34 -10.18 17.66 -20.10
C LYS A 34 -10.34 19.16 -20.29
N LYS A 35 -9.27 19.92 -20.09
CA LYS A 35 -9.12 21.19 -20.76
C LYS A 35 -8.89 20.78 -22.20
N ASP A 36 -9.80 21.17 -23.09
CA ASP A 36 -9.50 21.13 -24.51
C ASP A 36 -8.22 21.95 -24.70
N VAL A 37 -7.10 21.25 -24.90
CA VAL A 37 -5.84 21.87 -25.27
C VAL A 37 -5.90 21.94 -26.78
N ASP A 38 -6.06 23.16 -27.29
CA ASP A 38 -5.92 23.44 -28.71
C ASP A 38 -4.44 23.32 -29.09
N TRP A 39 -4.04 22.13 -29.53
CA TRP A 39 -2.67 21.79 -29.92
C TRP A 39 -2.15 22.62 -31.09
N GLU A 40 -3.03 23.25 -31.88
CA GLU A 40 -2.65 24.12 -32.99
C GLU A 40 -2.33 25.56 -32.53
N SER A 41 -2.73 25.93 -31.31
CA SER A 41 -2.45 27.24 -30.70
C SER A 41 -1.11 27.32 -29.95
N LEU A 42 -0.40 26.19 -29.80
CA LEU A 42 0.88 26.13 -29.11
C LEU A 42 2.00 26.65 -30.03
N ASP A 43 2.57 27.79 -29.66
CA ASP A 43 3.76 28.35 -30.30
C ASP A 43 5.01 27.58 -29.86
N TRP A 44 5.24 26.46 -30.55
CA TRP A 44 6.35 25.54 -30.28
C TRP A 44 7.73 26.19 -30.43
N GLU A 45 7.86 27.27 -31.21
CA GLU A 45 9.14 27.98 -31.41
C GLU A 45 9.48 28.91 -30.23
N ASN A 46 8.49 29.47 -29.54
CA ASN A 46 8.73 30.34 -28.38
C ASN A 46 8.91 29.61 -27.04
N MET A 47 8.80 28.28 -27.02
CA MET A 47 8.95 27.52 -25.77
C MET A 47 10.40 27.39 -25.28
N GLY A 48 11.39 27.90 -26.03
CA GLY A 48 12.79 27.97 -25.59
C GLY A 48 13.47 26.61 -25.39
N ILE A 49 12.87 25.54 -25.88
CA ILE A 49 13.42 24.18 -25.79
C ILE A 49 14.22 23.91 -27.06
N ASP A 50 15.54 23.82 -26.92
CA ASP A 50 16.42 23.31 -27.99
C ASP A 50 16.27 21.79 -28.09
N TRP A 51 15.26 21.38 -28.86
CA TRP A 51 14.96 19.98 -29.15
C TRP A 51 16.13 19.23 -29.81
N LYS A 52 17.03 19.95 -30.48
CA LYS A 52 18.22 19.38 -31.12
C LYS A 52 19.25 18.98 -30.06
N SER A 53 19.44 19.82 -29.03
CA SER A 53 20.28 19.49 -27.87
C SER A 53 19.69 18.34 -27.03
N ALA A 54 18.37 18.34 -26.81
CA ALA A 54 17.69 17.32 -26.03
C ALA A 54 17.77 15.95 -26.71
N TYR A 55 17.60 15.92 -28.04
CA TYR A 55 17.73 14.70 -28.83
C TYR A 55 19.19 14.19 -28.88
N ALA A 56 20.18 15.08 -29.00
CA ALA A 56 21.59 14.71 -28.96
C ALA A 56 22.02 14.16 -27.58
N ALA A 57 21.54 14.76 -26.48
CA ALA A 57 21.78 14.26 -25.12
C ALA A 57 21.16 12.87 -24.88
N GLY A 58 19.99 12.60 -25.49
CA GLY A 58 19.33 11.30 -25.43
C GLY A 58 20.07 10.18 -26.17
N GLN A 59 20.88 10.50 -27.19
CA GLN A 59 21.67 9.48 -27.91
C GLN A 59 23.01 9.15 -27.23
N ALA A 60 23.55 10.06 -26.40
CA ALA A 60 24.86 9.91 -25.76
C ALA A 60 24.91 8.89 -24.60
N SER A 61 23.77 8.39 -24.11
CA SER A 61 23.68 7.52 -22.93
C SER A 61 23.70 6.01 -23.23
N SER A 62 23.97 5.59 -24.49
CA SER A 62 24.01 4.16 -24.88
C SER A 62 25.40 3.51 -24.83
N THR A 63 26.44 4.20 -24.36
CA THR A 63 27.78 3.63 -24.15
C THR A 63 28.12 3.56 -22.66
N ALA A 64 28.13 2.33 -22.12
CA ALA A 64 28.50 2.03 -20.75
C ALA A 64 29.95 2.45 -20.45
N ALA A 65 30.14 3.37 -19.51
CA ALA A 65 31.42 3.67 -18.89
C ALA A 65 31.44 3.08 -17.46
N ALA A 66 32.54 2.42 -17.13
CA ALA A 66 32.78 1.80 -15.82
C ALA A 66 32.82 2.84 -14.68
N PRO A 67 32.38 2.50 -13.45
CA PRO A 67 32.31 3.45 -12.36
C PRO A 67 33.70 3.83 -11.85
N VAL A 68 34.00 5.12 -11.89
CA VAL A 68 35.18 5.73 -11.25
C VAL A 68 34.85 6.00 -9.78
N ALA A 69 35.70 5.51 -8.88
CA ALA A 69 35.57 5.71 -7.44
C ALA A 69 35.71 7.20 -7.08
N VAL A 70 34.71 7.75 -6.40
CA VAL A 70 34.74 9.12 -5.84
C VAL A 70 34.97 9.02 -4.34
N ALA A 71 35.98 9.76 -3.88
CA ALA A 71 36.42 9.83 -2.49
C ALA A 71 35.36 10.46 -1.57
N THR A 72 35.21 9.87 -0.38
CA THR A 72 34.35 10.28 0.73
C THR A 72 34.87 11.54 1.41
N PRO A 73 34.04 12.59 1.62
CA PRO A 73 34.35 13.64 2.57
C PRO A 73 33.95 13.22 3.99
N THR A 74 34.93 13.24 4.90
CA THR A 74 34.79 13.02 6.33
C THR A 74 34.01 14.19 6.97
N VAL A 75 32.87 13.90 7.61
CA VAL A 75 32.15 14.88 8.45
C VAL A 75 32.27 14.48 9.92
N ALA A 76 32.66 15.46 10.72
CA ALA A 76 32.99 15.36 12.13
C ALA A 76 31.80 14.95 13.01
N ALA A 77 32.10 14.13 14.02
CA ALA A 77 31.17 13.63 15.02
C ALA A 77 30.66 14.77 15.93
N ALA A 78 29.34 14.95 15.97
CA ALA A 78 28.67 15.79 16.95
C ALA A 78 28.36 15.00 18.24
N LYS A 79 28.72 15.61 19.37
CA LYS A 79 28.58 15.14 20.75
C LYS A 79 27.10 14.97 21.16
N PRO A 80 26.67 13.82 21.72
CA PRO A 80 25.32 13.68 22.26
C PRO A 80 25.14 14.45 23.57
N ALA A 81 24.07 15.23 23.66
CA ALA A 81 23.58 15.83 24.90
C ALA A 81 22.81 14.78 25.71
N ALA A 82 23.08 14.75 27.03
CA ALA A 82 22.46 13.83 27.97
C ALA A 82 21.02 14.25 28.31
N THR A 83 20.08 13.31 28.17
CA THR A 83 18.78 13.37 28.83
C THR A 83 18.55 12.07 29.58
N THR A 84 18.45 12.21 30.89
CA THR A 84 18.12 11.19 31.90
C THR A 84 16.68 10.71 31.74
N ALA A 85 16.49 9.40 31.56
CA ALA A 85 15.23 8.72 31.86
C ALA A 85 15.54 7.36 32.52
N ALA A 86 14.91 7.15 33.68
CA ALA A 86 15.19 6.07 34.61
C ALA A 86 14.77 4.70 34.07
N ALA A 87 15.67 3.73 34.16
CA ALA A 87 15.41 2.32 33.91
C ALA A 87 14.80 1.65 35.15
N LYS A 88 13.73 0.86 34.96
CA LYS A 88 13.37 -0.23 35.87
C LYS A 88 13.82 -1.54 35.24
N SER A 89 14.74 -2.19 35.95
CA SER A 89 15.24 -3.54 35.72
C SER A 89 14.14 -4.58 35.95
N SER A 90 14.03 -5.55 35.06
CA SER A 90 13.53 -6.90 35.37
C SER A 90 14.25 -7.90 34.46
N ALA A 91 14.56 -9.03 35.08
CA ALA A 91 15.65 -9.93 34.74
C ALA A 91 15.52 -10.63 33.39
N ALA A 92 16.69 -11.00 32.87
CA ALA A 92 16.90 -11.78 31.69
C ALA A 92 16.24 -13.16 31.79
N ASP A 93 15.57 -13.56 30.71
CA ASP A 93 15.38 -14.97 30.37
C ASP A 93 16.04 -15.19 29.00
N THR A 94 17.10 -15.99 29.03
CA THR A 94 17.92 -16.33 27.86
C THR A 94 17.17 -17.37 27.02
N VAL A 95 16.20 -16.91 26.22
CA VAL A 95 15.57 -17.76 25.21
C VAL A 95 16.42 -17.75 23.94
N SER A 96 17.00 -18.91 23.69
CA SER A 96 17.85 -19.24 22.55
C SER A 96 17.23 -18.79 21.22
N ALA A 97 17.92 -17.92 20.50
CA ALA A 97 17.53 -17.31 19.22
C ALA A 97 17.49 -18.30 18.03
N SER A 98 17.33 -19.60 18.29
CA SER A 98 17.35 -20.66 17.27
C SER A 98 15.98 -21.26 16.93
N SER A 99 14.89 -20.88 17.61
CA SER A 99 13.58 -21.54 17.45
C SER A 99 12.51 -20.76 16.68
N VAL A 100 12.77 -19.52 16.26
CA VAL A 100 11.84 -18.74 15.41
C VAL A 100 12.16 -18.82 13.91
N VAL A 101 13.28 -19.47 13.56
CA VAL A 101 13.70 -19.69 12.16
C VAL A 101 13.29 -21.08 11.65
N SER A 102 12.96 -22.00 12.55
CA SER A 102 12.76 -23.42 12.22
C SER A 102 11.39 -23.77 11.64
N ASP A 103 10.34 -22.99 11.90
CA ASP A 103 8.98 -23.33 11.46
C ASP A 103 8.62 -22.81 10.05
N ILE A 104 9.49 -22.01 9.43
CA ILE A 104 9.25 -21.37 8.12
C ILE A 104 10.30 -21.77 7.07
N ALA A 105 11.49 -22.24 7.45
CA ALA A 105 12.62 -22.29 6.52
C ALA A 105 12.59 -23.42 5.47
N SER A 106 12.01 -24.60 5.74
CA SER A 106 12.17 -25.74 4.82
C SER A 106 11.12 -25.82 3.71
N ASP A 107 9.85 -25.51 4.00
CA ASP A 107 8.77 -25.61 3.01
C ASP A 107 8.44 -24.27 2.32
N ALA A 108 8.69 -23.13 2.98
CA ALA A 108 8.41 -21.82 2.39
C ALA A 108 9.57 -21.30 1.53
N SER A 109 10.83 -21.63 1.82
CA SER A 109 11.98 -21.14 1.03
C SER A 109 11.98 -21.66 -0.41
N SER A 110 11.49 -22.88 -0.63
CA SER A 110 11.28 -23.48 -1.95
C SER A 110 10.08 -22.87 -2.69
N LEU A 111 9.00 -22.52 -1.98
CA LEU A 111 7.83 -21.81 -2.53
C LEU A 111 8.10 -20.32 -2.82
N LEU A 112 9.03 -19.71 -2.10
CA LEU A 112 9.36 -18.28 -2.19
C LEU A 112 10.42 -17.96 -3.25
N GLY A 113 11.12 -18.95 -3.82
CA GLY A 113 12.35 -18.70 -4.57
C GLY A 113 13.39 -17.89 -3.75
N GLY A 114 13.29 -17.94 -2.41
CA GLY A 114 14.08 -17.11 -1.50
C GLY A 114 13.61 -15.65 -1.34
N LEU A 115 12.39 -15.27 -1.76
CA LEU A 115 11.87 -13.91 -1.60
C LEU A 115 11.62 -13.55 -0.12
N ILE A 116 12.60 -12.90 0.49
CA ILE A 116 12.54 -12.40 1.85
C ILE A 116 12.37 -10.89 1.81
N GLY A 117 11.27 -10.38 2.38
CA GLY A 117 11.02 -8.94 2.46
C GLY A 117 11.95 -8.24 3.47
N ALA A 118 12.16 -6.94 3.25
CA ALA A 118 13.02 -6.09 4.09
C ALA A 118 12.65 -6.09 5.59
N SER A 119 11.40 -6.42 5.92
CA SER A 119 10.86 -6.43 7.28
C SER A 119 10.75 -7.83 7.90
N ASN A 120 11.07 -8.90 7.16
CA ASN A 120 10.85 -10.27 7.63
C ASN A 120 11.56 -10.63 8.95
N SER A 121 12.70 -10.01 9.24
CA SER A 121 13.48 -10.21 10.46
C SER A 121 13.14 -9.24 11.60
N ARG A 122 12.17 -8.34 11.40
CA ARG A 122 11.81 -7.30 12.37
C ARG A 122 10.69 -7.76 13.30
N SER A 123 10.82 -7.38 14.57
CA SER A 123 9.78 -7.54 15.60
C SER A 123 9.22 -6.22 16.10
N SER A 124 9.77 -5.09 15.64
CA SER A 124 9.32 -3.74 15.98
C SER A 124 9.43 -2.81 14.77
N PHE A 125 8.65 -1.73 14.77
CA PHE A 125 8.78 -0.69 13.77
C PHE A 125 10.15 -0.01 13.82
N GLY A 126 10.57 0.57 12.70
CA GLY A 126 11.64 1.55 12.64
C GLY A 126 11.10 2.98 12.78
N ALA A 127 11.83 3.96 12.27
CA ALA A 127 11.33 5.33 12.20
C ALA A 127 10.38 5.50 10.99
N ALA A 128 9.50 6.49 11.04
CA ALA A 128 8.66 6.88 9.90
C ALA A 128 9.49 7.66 8.87
N SER A 129 9.29 7.42 7.58
CA SER A 129 9.82 8.31 6.53
C SER A 129 8.97 9.57 6.41
N ALA A 130 9.57 10.65 5.88
CA ALA A 130 8.86 11.91 5.69
C ALA A 130 7.82 11.80 4.56
N ALA A 131 6.60 12.25 4.83
CA ALA A 131 5.56 12.36 3.83
C ALA A 131 5.78 13.57 2.91
N GLN A 132 5.48 13.45 1.63
CA GLN A 132 5.67 14.52 0.64
C GLN A 132 4.64 14.46 -0.49
N GLY A 133 4.40 15.61 -1.13
CA GLY A 133 3.51 15.72 -2.28
C GLY A 133 2.03 15.90 -1.90
N GLN A 134 1.21 16.07 -2.94
CA GLN A 134 -0.25 16.16 -2.80
C GLN A 134 -0.86 14.76 -2.75
N LEU A 135 -1.98 14.62 -2.04
CA LEU A 135 -2.71 13.35 -1.99
C LEU A 135 -3.06 12.87 -3.41
N GLY A 136 -2.96 11.55 -3.63
CA GLY A 136 -3.16 10.91 -4.94
C GLY A 136 -1.98 10.01 -5.32
N ASP A 137 -1.84 9.75 -6.62
CA ASP A 137 -0.86 8.78 -7.14
C ASP A 137 0.58 9.17 -6.84
N PHE A 138 0.89 10.47 -6.89
CA PHE A 138 2.21 11.02 -6.58
C PHE A 138 2.42 11.36 -5.11
N TYR A 139 1.47 11.01 -4.24
CA TYR A 139 1.65 11.18 -2.79
C TYR A 139 2.68 10.20 -2.25
N ARG A 140 3.67 10.72 -1.52
CA ARG A 140 4.63 9.94 -0.77
C ARG A 140 4.19 9.79 0.68
N GLY A 141 3.86 8.56 1.04
CA GLY A 141 3.52 8.19 2.42
C GLY A 141 4.71 7.59 3.14
N ASN A 142 4.48 7.16 4.38
CA ASN A 142 5.46 6.46 5.18
C ASN A 142 5.80 5.10 4.56
N CYS A 143 7.07 4.87 4.27
CA CYS A 143 7.65 3.60 3.81
C CYS A 143 8.75 3.08 4.76
N GLY A 144 8.92 3.72 5.92
CA GLY A 144 9.86 3.34 6.97
C GLY A 144 11.31 3.79 6.73
N VAL A 145 12.04 3.99 7.83
CA VAL A 145 13.49 4.20 7.85
C VAL A 145 14.11 3.22 8.87
N PRO A 146 14.84 2.20 8.41
CA PRO A 146 15.10 1.85 7.00
C PRO A 146 13.83 1.36 6.26
N TYR A 147 13.87 1.32 4.93
CA TYR A 147 12.74 0.90 4.09
C TYR A 147 12.06 -0.38 4.59
N GLY A 148 10.73 -0.38 4.56
CA GLY A 148 9.87 -1.48 4.96
C GLY A 148 9.68 -1.62 6.47
N SER A 149 10.40 -0.85 7.29
CA SER A 149 10.26 -0.90 8.75
C SER A 149 8.94 -0.32 9.28
N ASN A 150 8.06 0.17 8.41
CA ASN A 150 6.72 0.64 8.73
C ASN A 150 5.66 -0.48 8.73
N ILE A 151 6.03 -1.71 8.33
CA ILE A 151 5.13 -2.88 8.26
C ILE A 151 5.80 -4.03 8.99
N ILE A 152 5.17 -4.64 10.00
CA ILE A 152 5.75 -5.76 10.76
C ILE A 152 4.73 -6.86 11.03
N LYS A 153 5.20 -8.11 11.19
CA LYS A 153 4.36 -9.19 11.71
C LYS A 153 4.18 -9.03 13.22
N VAL A 154 2.97 -9.27 13.70
CA VAL A 154 2.64 -9.22 15.12
C VAL A 154 1.76 -10.42 15.50
N SER A 155 1.69 -10.75 16.78
CA SER A 155 0.90 -11.88 17.28
C SER A 155 -0.58 -11.55 17.47
N SER A 156 -0.92 -10.27 17.61
CA SER A 156 -2.30 -9.81 17.81
C SER A 156 -2.45 -8.35 17.34
N THR A 157 -3.68 -7.90 17.22
CA THR A 157 -3.97 -6.50 16.88
C THR A 157 -3.79 -5.54 18.05
N SER A 158 -3.60 -6.04 19.27
CA SER A 158 -3.55 -5.22 20.47
C SER A 158 -2.33 -4.31 20.47
N GLY A 159 -2.54 -3.02 20.72
CA GLY A 159 -1.47 -2.01 20.78
C GLY A 159 -1.08 -1.38 19.44
N TYR A 160 -1.86 -1.62 18.38
CA TYR A 160 -1.63 -1.05 17.05
C TYR A 160 -2.93 -0.41 16.53
N ASP A 161 -2.83 0.82 16.03
CA ASP A 161 -3.98 1.54 15.45
C ASP A 161 -4.36 1.01 14.06
N PHE A 162 -3.39 0.43 13.35
CA PHE A 162 -3.53 -0.06 11.98
C PHE A 162 -3.04 -1.49 11.84
N THR A 163 -3.95 -2.39 11.47
CA THR A 163 -3.63 -3.80 11.31
C THR A 163 -4.38 -4.43 10.15
N ASN A 164 -3.86 -5.54 9.65
CA ASN A 164 -4.56 -6.45 8.76
C ASN A 164 -4.34 -7.89 9.23
N THR A 165 -5.43 -8.59 9.55
CA THR A 165 -5.41 -10.02 9.85
C THR A 165 -5.66 -10.80 8.57
N PHE A 166 -4.60 -11.41 8.05
CA PHE A 166 -4.68 -12.28 6.88
C PHE A 166 -5.14 -13.66 7.31
N VAL A 167 -6.10 -14.24 6.58
CA VAL A 167 -6.64 -15.58 6.82
C VAL A 167 -6.63 -16.36 5.51
N ASN A 168 -5.97 -17.51 5.51
CA ASN A 168 -6.01 -18.43 4.39
C ASN A 168 -7.28 -19.30 4.49
N THR A 169 -8.27 -19.01 3.65
CA THR A 169 -9.52 -19.79 3.53
C THR A 169 -9.45 -20.86 2.43
N GLY A 170 -8.34 -20.93 1.70
CA GLY A 170 -8.08 -21.96 0.69
C GLY A 170 -7.66 -23.30 1.30
N SER A 171 -7.39 -24.27 0.42
CA SER A 171 -7.03 -25.64 0.79
C SER A 171 -5.52 -25.92 0.82
N LYS A 172 -4.69 -24.98 0.36
CA LYS A 172 -3.23 -25.11 0.27
C LYS A 172 -2.55 -24.01 1.05
N THR A 173 -1.29 -24.23 1.43
CA THR A 173 -0.43 -23.14 1.91
C THR A 173 -0.27 -22.12 0.80
N MET A 174 -0.51 -20.85 1.13
CA MET A 174 -0.26 -19.71 0.24
C MET A 174 0.90 -18.88 0.78
N VAL A 175 1.52 -18.12 -0.12
CA VAL A 175 2.53 -17.15 0.26
C VAL A 175 1.95 -15.77 0.01
N ILE A 176 1.89 -14.95 1.05
CA ILE A 176 1.43 -13.57 0.96
C ILE A 176 2.66 -12.67 0.87
N ASN A 177 2.61 -11.75 -0.08
CA ASN A 177 3.61 -10.70 -0.27
C ASN A 177 2.94 -9.34 -0.11
N ILE A 178 3.54 -8.48 0.73
CA ILE A 178 3.09 -7.13 1.04
C ILE A 178 4.19 -6.16 0.67
N TRP A 179 3.85 -5.10 -0.07
CA TRP A 179 4.77 -4.04 -0.48
C TRP A 179 4.23 -2.65 -0.15
N ASN A 180 5.14 -1.70 0.06
CA ASN A 180 4.79 -0.28 0.06
C ASN A 180 4.56 0.18 -1.39
N LYS A 181 3.69 1.18 -1.60
CA LYS A 181 3.51 1.83 -2.92
C LYS A 181 4.82 2.38 -3.50
N ILE A 182 5.62 3.01 -2.64
CA ILE A 182 6.99 3.42 -2.96
C ILE A 182 7.88 2.19 -2.84
N GLY A 183 8.68 1.91 -3.85
CA GLY A 183 9.62 0.79 -3.81
C GLY A 183 10.89 1.10 -3.00
N PRO A 184 11.75 0.11 -2.77
CA PRO A 184 13.03 0.29 -2.09
C PRO A 184 14.03 1.16 -2.86
N ASP A 185 13.76 1.43 -4.13
CA ASP A 185 14.48 2.39 -4.98
C ASP A 185 14.01 3.85 -4.79
N ASP A 186 13.12 4.08 -3.81
CA ASP A 186 12.49 5.35 -3.49
C ASP A 186 11.68 5.96 -4.65
N GLN A 187 11.30 5.18 -5.67
CA GLN A 187 10.42 5.66 -6.73
C GLN A 187 8.95 5.48 -6.35
N ILE A 188 8.13 6.47 -6.68
CA ILE A 188 6.68 6.36 -6.46
C ILE A 188 6.11 5.36 -7.48
N LEU A 189 5.17 4.51 -7.04
CA LEU A 189 4.52 3.46 -7.85
C LEU A 189 5.45 2.31 -8.27
N SER A 190 6.74 2.34 -7.95
CA SER A 190 7.67 1.24 -8.27
C SER A 190 7.48 0.01 -7.39
N GLY A 191 6.81 0.16 -6.24
CA GLY A 191 6.69 -0.90 -5.23
C GLY A 191 6.06 -2.17 -5.78
N SER A 192 5.02 -2.06 -6.61
CA SER A 192 4.35 -3.23 -7.21
C SER A 192 5.24 -3.96 -8.22
N ALA A 193 5.96 -3.23 -9.07
CA ALA A 193 6.91 -3.80 -10.03
C ALA A 193 8.13 -4.45 -9.35
N LEU A 194 8.50 -3.98 -8.17
CA LEU A 194 9.59 -4.51 -7.37
C LEU A 194 9.15 -5.61 -6.41
N ALA A 195 7.86 -5.73 -6.08
CA ALA A 195 7.35 -6.71 -5.12
C ALA A 195 7.75 -8.18 -5.43
N PRO A 196 7.87 -8.62 -6.69
CA PRO A 196 8.38 -9.97 -6.98
C PRO A 196 9.87 -10.20 -6.73
N LYS A 197 10.65 -9.16 -6.44
CA LYS A 197 12.11 -9.21 -6.34
C LYS A 197 12.65 -8.62 -5.03
N ASN A 198 12.19 -7.41 -4.70
CA ASN A 198 12.62 -6.62 -3.55
C ASN A 198 11.38 -6.03 -2.86
N THR A 199 10.79 -6.80 -1.93
CA THR A 199 9.53 -6.43 -1.28
C THR A 199 9.69 -6.01 0.19
N THR A 200 8.60 -5.57 0.81
CA THR A 200 8.57 -5.16 2.21
C THR A 200 8.45 -6.35 3.16
N LEU A 201 7.44 -7.21 2.98
CA LEU A 201 7.19 -8.32 3.89
C LEU A 201 6.62 -9.53 3.14
N THR A 202 7.12 -10.73 3.45
CA THR A 202 6.57 -12.00 2.95
C THR A 202 6.32 -12.97 4.09
N PHE A 203 5.29 -13.81 3.94
CA PHE A 203 5.11 -14.96 4.84
C PHE A 203 4.27 -16.05 4.18
N ALA A 204 4.58 -17.30 4.53
CA ALA A 204 3.74 -18.44 4.20
C ALA A 204 2.62 -18.59 5.24
N LEU A 205 1.42 -18.86 4.75
CA LEU A 205 0.23 -19.04 5.55
C LEU A 205 -0.42 -20.38 5.19
N LYS A 206 -0.36 -21.35 6.11
CA LYS A 206 -1.00 -22.66 5.92
C LYS A 206 -2.52 -22.52 5.84
N ALA A 207 -3.18 -23.47 5.18
CA ALA A 207 -4.64 -23.53 5.08
C ALA A 207 -5.31 -23.43 6.47
N GLY A 208 -6.33 -22.57 6.58
CA GLY A 208 -7.06 -22.32 7.82
C GLY A 208 -6.29 -21.57 8.90
N LYS A 209 -5.08 -21.07 8.62
CA LYS A 209 -4.29 -20.26 9.56
C LYS A 209 -4.41 -18.77 9.27
N SER A 210 -4.04 -17.98 10.26
CA SER A 210 -4.02 -16.52 10.18
C SER A 210 -2.68 -15.93 10.62
N GLN A 211 -2.40 -14.72 10.14
CA GLN A 211 -1.25 -13.91 10.53
C GLN A 211 -1.68 -12.44 10.62
N VAL A 212 -1.33 -11.77 11.71
CA VAL A 212 -1.58 -10.33 11.87
C VAL A 212 -0.36 -9.55 11.42
N VAL A 213 -0.59 -8.50 10.64
CA VAL A 213 0.42 -7.52 10.24
C VAL A 213 0.00 -6.16 10.78
N ALA A 214 0.93 -5.44 11.39
CA ALA A 214 0.73 -4.08 11.86
C ALA A 214 1.43 -3.09 10.93
N PHE A 215 0.82 -1.91 10.81
CA PHE A 215 1.27 -0.83 9.94
C PHE A 215 1.46 0.44 10.78
N MET A 216 2.47 1.23 10.48
CA MET A 216 2.56 2.59 11.01
C MET A 216 1.57 3.51 10.30
N ASP A 217 1.22 4.63 10.95
CA ASP A 217 0.44 5.68 10.33
C ASP A 217 1.06 6.17 9.01
N ASN A 218 0.19 6.64 8.13
CA ASN A 218 0.48 7.11 6.78
C ASN A 218 1.12 6.07 5.84
N THR A 219 0.83 4.79 6.03
CA THR A 219 1.33 3.70 5.18
C THR A 219 0.43 3.47 3.97
N GLN A 220 1.02 3.48 2.77
CA GLN A 220 0.36 3.14 1.50
C GLN A 220 0.88 1.79 1.02
N THR A 221 0.02 0.77 0.95
CA THR A 221 0.46 -0.62 0.76
C THR A 221 -0.49 -1.39 -0.13
N ALA A 222 0.04 -2.43 -0.77
CA ALA A 222 -0.75 -3.46 -1.41
C ALA A 222 -0.15 -4.84 -1.13
N TRP A 223 -0.96 -5.86 -1.37
CA TRP A 223 -0.59 -7.25 -1.15
C TRP A 223 -1.23 -8.18 -2.18
N ALA A 224 -0.61 -9.34 -2.37
CA ALA A 224 -1.13 -10.42 -3.20
C ALA A 224 -0.63 -11.78 -2.70
N GLU A 225 -1.32 -12.84 -3.13
CA GLU A 225 -0.72 -14.16 -3.16
C GLU A 225 0.38 -14.16 -4.23
N VAL A 226 1.56 -14.68 -3.87
CA VAL A 226 2.69 -14.81 -4.80
C VAL A 226 2.29 -15.74 -5.95
N THR A 227 2.51 -15.27 -7.16
CA THR A 227 2.31 -16.02 -8.41
C THR A 227 3.53 -15.84 -9.32
N SER A 228 3.77 -16.80 -10.20
CA SER A 228 4.76 -16.71 -11.27
C SER A 228 4.28 -15.84 -12.44
N ASP A 229 2.97 -15.57 -12.54
CA ASP A 229 2.43 -14.71 -13.59
C ASP A 229 2.71 -13.24 -13.27
N LEU A 230 3.44 -12.57 -14.16
CA LEU A 230 3.78 -11.16 -14.02
C LEU A 230 3.21 -10.33 -15.17
N THR A 231 2.92 -9.06 -14.89
CA THR A 231 2.54 -8.07 -15.90
C THR A 231 3.76 -7.63 -16.69
N ALA A 232 3.56 -6.86 -17.78
CA ALA A 232 4.67 -6.28 -18.54
C ALA A 232 5.54 -5.31 -17.70
N SER A 233 4.95 -4.67 -16.67
CA SER A 233 5.69 -3.83 -15.72
C SER A 233 6.47 -4.62 -14.68
N GLY A 234 6.30 -5.95 -14.63
CA GLY A 234 6.98 -6.84 -13.70
C GLY A 234 6.27 -7.02 -12.36
N ALA A 235 5.05 -6.51 -12.20
CA ALA A 235 4.25 -6.71 -10.99
C ALA A 235 3.49 -8.05 -11.05
N TYR A 236 2.97 -8.53 -9.92
CA TYR A 236 2.15 -9.75 -9.91
C TYR A 236 0.87 -9.56 -10.74
N ALA A 237 0.67 -10.42 -11.74
CA ALA A 237 -0.49 -10.39 -12.63
C ALA A 237 -1.68 -11.13 -12.02
N THR A 238 -2.09 -10.69 -10.84
CA THR A 238 -3.21 -11.23 -10.07
C THR A 238 -3.97 -10.07 -9.43
N VAL A 239 -5.04 -10.40 -8.71
CA VAL A 239 -5.78 -9.44 -7.88
C VAL A 239 -4.94 -9.01 -6.69
N TRP A 240 -4.98 -7.73 -6.37
CA TRP A 240 -4.35 -7.17 -5.18
C TRP A 240 -5.41 -6.78 -4.16
N GLY A 241 -5.03 -6.81 -2.89
CA GLY A 241 -5.68 -5.94 -1.91
C GLY A 241 -4.81 -4.70 -1.72
N GLU A 242 -5.43 -3.54 -1.63
CA GLU A 242 -4.77 -2.25 -1.48
C GLU A 242 -5.31 -1.55 -0.24
N ALA A 243 -4.46 -0.81 0.49
CA ALA A 243 -4.88 -0.03 1.63
C ALA A 243 -4.02 1.22 1.86
N GLN A 244 -4.69 2.26 2.33
CA GLN A 244 -4.13 3.50 2.83
C GLN A 244 -4.44 3.58 4.34
N PHE A 245 -3.45 3.33 5.18
CA PHE A 245 -3.58 3.44 6.64
C PHE A 245 -3.21 4.85 7.08
N ARG A 246 -4.22 5.62 7.50
CA ARG A 246 -4.08 7.03 7.86
C ARG A 246 -5.01 7.41 9.00
N SER A 247 -4.46 8.14 9.97
CA SER A 247 -5.20 8.64 11.13
C SER A 247 -6.22 9.73 10.76
N GLU A 248 -6.08 10.38 9.60
CA GLU A 248 -7.07 11.35 9.11
C GLU A 248 -8.21 10.74 8.29
N GLY A 249 -8.21 9.42 8.09
CA GLY A 249 -9.17 8.70 7.26
C GLY A 249 -8.47 7.70 6.36
N SER A 250 -8.84 6.43 6.53
CA SER A 250 -8.22 5.30 5.84
C SER A 250 -9.10 4.77 4.71
N GLY A 251 -8.50 4.02 3.80
CA GLY A 251 -9.23 3.38 2.71
C GLY A 251 -8.64 2.01 2.37
N PHE A 252 -9.46 1.11 1.83
CA PHE A 252 -9.01 -0.18 1.35
C PHE A 252 -9.89 -0.67 0.20
N ASP A 253 -9.32 -1.52 -0.65
CA ASP A 253 -10.05 -2.16 -1.74
C ASP A 253 -9.40 -3.44 -2.24
N TYR A 254 -10.21 -4.21 -2.94
CA TYR A 254 -9.86 -5.28 -3.83
C TYR A 254 -9.64 -4.65 -5.22
N SER A 255 -8.54 -5.03 -5.87
CA SER A 255 -8.12 -4.43 -7.13
C SER A 255 -7.79 -5.53 -8.14
N ALA A 256 -8.62 -5.64 -9.18
CA ALA A 256 -8.41 -6.52 -10.32
C ALA A 256 -7.71 -5.82 -11.49
N ILE A 257 -7.26 -4.56 -11.32
CA ILE A 257 -6.69 -3.73 -12.39
C ILE A 257 -5.53 -4.44 -13.10
N LEU A 258 -4.64 -5.09 -12.34
CA LEU A 258 -3.46 -5.80 -12.89
C LEU A 258 -3.70 -7.31 -13.05
N SER A 259 -4.91 -7.81 -12.81
CA SER A 259 -5.23 -9.22 -12.99
C SER A 259 -5.32 -9.55 -14.48
N LYS A 260 -4.41 -10.39 -14.97
CA LYS A 260 -4.39 -10.85 -16.38
C LYS A 260 -5.62 -11.69 -16.75
N ASN A 261 -6.26 -12.31 -15.76
CA ASN A 261 -7.19 -13.42 -15.96
C ASN A 261 -8.61 -13.14 -15.42
N SER A 262 -9.04 -11.87 -15.38
CA SER A 262 -10.34 -11.44 -14.80
C SER A 262 -10.33 -11.30 -13.27
N ASN A 263 -11.46 -10.85 -12.76
CA ASN A 263 -11.83 -10.77 -11.36
C ASN A 263 -12.13 -12.17 -10.79
N ASN A 264 -11.11 -13.02 -10.73
CA ASN A 264 -11.24 -14.47 -10.48
C ASN A 264 -10.47 -14.94 -9.23
N TYR A 265 -10.13 -14.04 -8.31
CA TYR A 265 -9.49 -14.41 -7.06
C TYR A 265 -10.50 -14.29 -5.90
N ASP A 266 -10.58 -15.31 -5.05
CA ASP A 266 -11.38 -15.26 -3.84
C ASP A 266 -10.63 -14.45 -2.77
N MET A 267 -10.92 -13.16 -2.69
CA MET A 267 -10.47 -12.31 -1.60
C MET A 267 -11.64 -11.46 -1.09
N THR A 268 -11.72 -11.34 0.23
CA THR A 268 -12.65 -10.43 0.91
C THR A 268 -11.88 -9.64 1.96
N ILE A 269 -12.01 -8.32 1.90
CA ILE A 269 -11.41 -7.38 2.84
C ILE A 269 -12.55 -6.69 3.59
N SER A 270 -12.47 -6.67 4.90
CA SER A 270 -13.44 -6.00 5.78
C SER A 270 -12.72 -5.26 6.88
N SER A 271 -13.29 -4.16 7.35
CA SER A 271 -12.80 -3.42 8.51
C SER A 271 -13.63 -3.72 9.76
N LYS A 272 -13.03 -3.64 10.94
CA LYS A 272 -13.76 -3.70 12.22
C LYS A 272 -14.58 -2.42 12.45
N GLU A 273 -14.08 -1.30 11.95
CA GLU A 273 -14.61 0.04 12.21
C GLU A 273 -15.90 0.36 11.47
N ASN A 274 -16.21 -0.35 10.39
CA ASN A 274 -17.43 -0.13 9.61
C ASN A 274 -17.93 -1.43 8.96
N SER A 275 -19.06 -1.33 8.26
CA SER A 275 -19.68 -2.47 7.56
C SER A 275 -19.26 -2.57 6.09
N CYS A 276 -18.33 -1.75 5.61
CA CYS A 276 -17.93 -1.79 4.21
C CYS A 276 -17.08 -3.04 3.97
N VAL A 277 -17.41 -3.76 2.90
CA VAL A 277 -16.70 -4.96 2.47
C VAL A 277 -16.22 -4.71 1.05
N SER A 278 -14.95 -5.05 0.79
CA SER A 278 -14.40 -5.03 -0.56
C SER A 278 -14.06 -6.46 -0.98
N SER A 279 -14.58 -6.88 -2.13
CA SER A 279 -14.41 -8.24 -2.65
C SER A 279 -14.60 -8.26 -4.15
N ARG A 280 -14.45 -9.44 -4.76
CA ARG A 280 -14.76 -9.64 -6.18
C ARG A 280 -16.20 -9.31 -6.60
N THR A 281 -17.13 -9.07 -5.67
CA THR A 281 -18.54 -8.76 -6.02
C THR A 281 -18.97 -7.35 -5.64
N GLU A 282 -18.20 -6.62 -4.85
CA GLU A 282 -18.60 -5.32 -4.32
C GLU A 282 -17.41 -4.46 -3.93
N ASN A 283 -17.54 -3.14 -4.12
CA ASN A 283 -16.61 -2.09 -3.70
C ASN A 283 -15.17 -2.38 -4.12
N PHE A 284 -14.96 -2.60 -5.42
CA PHE A 284 -13.65 -3.00 -5.96
C PHE A 284 -13.35 -2.32 -7.30
N TRP A 285 -12.08 -2.36 -7.71
CA TRP A 285 -11.64 -1.85 -9.01
C TRP A 285 -11.47 -2.97 -10.03
N LEU A 286 -12.28 -2.97 -11.09
CA LEU A 286 -12.12 -3.91 -12.21
C LEU A 286 -11.00 -3.48 -13.17
N ALA A 287 -10.89 -2.17 -13.37
CA ALA A 287 -9.85 -1.49 -14.14
C ALA A 287 -9.67 -0.07 -13.59
N GLU A 288 -8.61 0.63 -14.00
CA GLU A 288 -8.20 1.96 -13.49
C GLU A 288 -9.34 3.00 -13.40
N TYR A 289 -10.35 2.89 -14.27
CA TYR A 289 -11.49 3.80 -14.30
C TYR A 289 -12.83 3.06 -14.28
N THR A 290 -12.86 1.85 -13.72
CA THR A 290 -14.04 0.99 -13.70
C THR A 290 -14.25 0.46 -12.29
N PRO A 291 -14.79 1.28 -11.38
CA PRO A 291 -15.21 0.83 -10.06
C PRO A 291 -16.47 -0.04 -10.20
N ILE A 292 -16.61 -1.02 -9.32
CA ILE A 292 -17.77 -1.91 -9.24
C ILE A 292 -18.39 -1.83 -7.84
N GLY A 293 -19.72 -1.75 -7.79
CA GLY A 293 -20.51 -1.56 -6.57
C GLY A 293 -21.14 -0.17 -6.53
N ASP A 294 -21.71 0.18 -5.37
CA ASP A 294 -22.31 1.50 -5.13
C ASP A 294 -21.30 2.50 -4.51
N SER A 295 -20.04 2.09 -4.34
CA SER A 295 -18.94 2.94 -3.89
C SER A 295 -18.13 3.51 -5.07
N ASP A 296 -17.13 4.32 -4.74
CA ASP A 296 -16.15 4.83 -5.68
C ASP A 296 -15.05 3.81 -6.05
N GLY A 297 -15.30 2.51 -5.80
CA GLY A 297 -14.36 1.41 -6.02
C GLY A 297 -13.59 1.00 -4.78
N SER A 298 -13.68 1.79 -3.70
CA SER A 298 -13.00 1.50 -2.44
C SER A 298 -13.94 1.63 -1.24
N CYS A 299 -13.50 1.10 -0.10
CA CYS A 299 -14.13 1.27 1.20
C CYS A 299 -13.42 2.36 2.00
N TYR A 300 -14.14 3.39 2.42
CA TYR A 300 -13.63 4.45 3.29
C TYR A 300 -13.91 4.17 4.76
N VAL A 301 -12.89 4.30 5.60
CA VAL A 301 -12.97 4.17 7.06
C VAL A 301 -12.65 5.51 7.70
N PRO A 302 -13.66 6.24 8.23
CA PRO A 302 -13.41 7.48 8.96
C PRO A 302 -12.78 7.18 10.33
N GLY A 303 -11.93 8.09 10.79
CA GLY A 303 -11.33 8.04 12.13
C GLY A 303 -9.85 7.69 12.11
N THR A 304 -9.33 7.43 13.31
CA THR A 304 -7.88 7.34 13.57
C THR A 304 -7.33 5.93 13.56
N THR A 305 -8.17 4.90 13.37
CA THR A 305 -7.77 3.49 13.40
C THR A 305 -8.40 2.72 12.25
N MET A 306 -7.75 1.64 11.82
CA MET A 306 -8.31 0.70 10.85
C MET A 306 -7.77 -0.71 11.08
N HIS A 307 -8.66 -1.63 11.46
CA HIS A 307 -8.34 -3.03 11.72
C HIS A 307 -8.99 -3.91 10.65
N LEU A 308 -8.21 -4.22 9.62
CA LEU A 308 -8.65 -5.06 8.52
C LEU A 308 -8.63 -6.54 8.87
N THR A 309 -9.52 -7.29 8.23
CA THR A 309 -9.41 -8.74 8.04
C THR A 309 -9.45 -9.00 6.54
N THR A 310 -8.42 -9.68 6.03
CA THR A 310 -8.33 -10.12 4.64
C THR A 310 -8.41 -11.64 4.60
N LYS A 311 -9.51 -12.16 4.06
CA LYS A 311 -9.68 -13.59 3.77
C LYS A 311 -9.25 -13.85 2.33
N MET A 312 -8.41 -14.85 2.10
CA MET A 312 -7.87 -15.22 0.79
C MET A 312 -8.09 -16.71 0.55
N GLY A 313 -8.83 -17.04 -0.50
CA GLY A 313 -9.20 -18.40 -0.90
C GLY A 313 -8.44 -18.94 -2.12
N GLY A 314 -7.71 -18.08 -2.84
CA GLY A 314 -7.00 -18.44 -4.07
C GLY A 314 -7.82 -18.16 -5.34
N VAL A 315 -7.32 -18.62 -6.49
CA VAL A 315 -8.00 -18.47 -7.79
C VAL A 315 -9.26 -19.35 -7.84
N VAL A 316 -10.38 -18.77 -8.26
CA VAL A 316 -11.67 -19.42 -8.48
C VAL A 316 -11.78 -19.84 -9.94
N SER A 317 -12.09 -21.13 -10.16
CA SER A 317 -12.35 -21.73 -11.48
C SER A 317 -13.75 -21.43 -12.01
#